data_AF-A0A959Y8B4-F1
#
_entry.id   AF-A0A959Y8B4-F1
#
_cell.length_a   1.000
_cell.length_b   1.000
_cell.length_c   1.000
_cell.angle_alpha   90.00
_cell.angle_beta   90.00
_cell.angle_gamma   90.00
#
_symmetry.space_group_name_H-M   'P 1'
#
loop_
_entity.id
_entity.type
_entity.pdbx_description
1 polymer ?
#
loop_
_entity_poly.entity_id
_entity_poly.type
_entity_poly.pdbx_seq_one_letter_code
_entity_poly.pdbx_strand_id
1 'polypeptide(L)'
;MRKALLSICLSVTGPVVLAQEQLGLALSDHAGTDALPLNPARLAAQWPWLDVGIAGLDAFVWNDRVALAGRPRTWLGEAGALSQGRSEGDLELVDLFGRDRYKAFSVSRVKGPSFALSAGRTGIGAHLAARNVTSVTGVDAPLADFLLNGLDHRPRHGERYRNEDLRVLSASWTEFGISAARIVHTRG
;
A
#
# COMPACT_ATOMS: atom_id res chain seq x y z
N MET A 1 -15.18 43.39 45.39
CA MET A 1 -15.78 42.30 44.58
C MET A 1 -14.64 41.60 43.84
N ARG A 2 -14.54 40.28 43.99
CA ARG A 2 -13.34 39.47 43.72
C ARG A 2 -13.17 39.21 42.23
N LYS A 3 -11.91 39.29 41.77
CA LYS A 3 -11.44 38.98 40.42
C LYS A 3 -11.58 37.48 40.16
N ALA A 4 -12.13 37.09 39.01
CA ALA A 4 -12.09 35.72 38.51
C ALA A 4 -11.37 35.72 37.15
N LEU A 5 -10.09 35.39 37.18
CA LEU A 5 -9.28 35.07 35.99
C LEU A 5 -9.52 33.59 35.68
N LEU A 6 -10.26 33.32 34.61
CA LEU A 6 -10.50 31.97 34.10
C LEU A 6 -9.26 31.56 33.27
N SER A 7 -8.40 30.73 33.85
CA SER A 7 -7.22 30.18 33.17
C SER A 7 -7.65 28.99 32.31
N ILE A 8 -7.64 29.14 31.00
CA ILE A 8 -7.87 28.06 30.03
C ILE A 8 -6.58 27.23 29.92
N CYS A 9 -6.56 26.07 30.57
CA CYS A 9 -5.53 25.06 30.34
C CYS A 9 -5.80 24.34 29.02
N LEU A 10 -5.09 24.73 27.96
CA LEU A 10 -5.04 24.01 26.69
C LEU A 10 -4.16 22.77 26.85
N SER A 11 -4.75 21.63 27.19
CA SER A 11 -4.06 20.35 27.25
C SER A 11 -3.79 19.82 25.83
N VAL A 12 -2.56 19.98 25.36
CA VAL A 12 -2.04 19.34 24.14
C VAL A 12 -1.71 17.88 24.45
N THR A 13 -2.68 16.99 24.32
CA THR A 13 -2.43 15.54 24.21
C THR A 13 -2.24 15.21 22.73
N GLY A 14 -0.99 15.18 22.27
CA GLY A 14 -0.66 14.70 20.93
C GLY A 14 -0.81 13.18 20.85
N PRO A 15 -1.34 12.61 19.76
CA PRO A 15 -1.33 11.17 19.56
C PRO A 15 0.11 10.66 19.47
N VAL A 16 0.42 9.58 20.19
CA VAL A 16 1.65 8.82 19.98
C VAL A 16 1.50 8.14 18.62
N VAL A 17 2.11 8.74 17.60
CA VAL A 17 2.23 8.12 16.28
C VAL A 17 3.29 7.04 16.40
N LEU A 18 2.86 5.80 16.62
CA LEU A 18 3.72 4.63 16.42
C LEU A 18 3.97 4.52 14.92
N ALA A 19 5.17 4.90 14.48
CA ALA A 19 5.59 4.70 13.10
C ALA A 19 5.65 3.18 12.83
N GLN A 20 4.71 2.68 12.02
CA GLN A 20 4.68 1.29 11.63
C GLN A 20 5.61 1.10 10.43
N GLU A 21 6.66 0.28 10.59
CA GLU A 21 7.48 -0.22 9.48
C GLU A 21 6.56 -0.98 8.50
N GLN A 22 6.40 -0.49 7.28
CA GLN A 22 5.79 -1.27 6.22
C GLN A 22 6.85 -2.20 5.62
N LEU A 23 7.06 -3.34 6.29
CA LEU A 23 7.92 -4.42 5.82
C LEU A 23 7.51 -4.83 4.40
N GLY A 24 8.40 -4.60 3.43
CA GLY A 24 8.17 -4.82 2.00
C GLY A 24 7.89 -3.55 1.17
N LEU A 25 7.64 -2.40 1.79
CA LEU A 25 7.51 -1.08 1.10
C LEU A 25 8.73 -0.18 1.29
N ALA A 26 9.43 -0.30 2.43
CA ALA A 26 10.76 0.25 2.63
C ALA A 26 11.76 -0.90 2.84
N LEU A 27 12.81 -0.95 2.03
CA LEU A 27 13.81 -2.02 2.09
C LEU A 27 14.67 -1.97 3.36
N SER A 28 14.79 -0.80 3.99
CA SER A 28 15.69 -0.58 5.13
C SER A 28 15.35 0.69 5.93
N ASP A 29 15.82 0.73 7.18
CA ASP A 29 15.87 1.92 8.02
C ASP A 29 16.79 3.03 7.48
N HIS A 30 17.73 2.67 6.60
CA HIS A 30 18.66 3.60 5.94
C HIS A 30 18.27 3.92 4.49
N ALA A 31 17.03 3.63 4.09
CA ALA A 31 16.54 3.96 2.76
C ALA A 31 16.44 5.49 2.59
N GLY A 32 17.03 6.04 1.52
CA GLY A 32 17.00 7.48 1.23
C GLY A 32 15.71 7.87 0.50
N THR A 33 15.72 7.72 -0.81
CA THR A 33 14.62 8.09 -1.72
C THR A 33 13.33 7.31 -1.48
N ASP A 34 13.43 6.04 -1.09
CA ASP A 34 12.25 5.20 -0.79
C ASP A 34 11.57 5.53 0.54
N ALA A 35 12.31 6.02 1.54
CA ALA A 35 11.74 6.35 2.84
C ALA A 35 11.16 7.77 2.91
N LEU A 36 11.58 8.67 2.02
CA LEU A 36 11.15 10.06 1.94
C LEU A 36 9.63 10.28 2.09
N PRO A 37 8.75 9.50 1.40
CA PRO A 37 7.30 9.66 1.50
C PRO A 37 6.71 9.11 2.81
N LEU A 38 7.40 8.18 3.47
CA LEU A 38 6.91 7.48 4.66
C LEU A 38 7.42 8.14 5.94
N ASN A 39 8.70 8.48 5.97
CA ASN A 39 9.38 9.07 7.11
C ASN A 39 10.51 10.01 6.64
N PRO A 40 10.23 11.33 6.51
CA PRO A 40 11.23 12.29 6.06
C PRO A 40 12.41 12.45 7.04
N ALA A 41 12.25 12.06 8.31
CA ALA A 41 13.32 12.16 9.30
C ALA A 41 14.49 11.20 9.00
N ARG A 42 14.25 10.11 8.24
CA ARG A 42 15.30 9.15 7.84
C ARG A 42 16.39 9.77 6.96
N LEU A 43 16.09 10.88 6.26
CA LEU A 43 17.08 11.62 5.48
C LEU A 43 18.31 12.07 6.28
N ALA A 44 18.15 12.36 7.57
CA ALA A 44 19.26 12.85 8.38
C ALA A 44 20.25 11.74 8.79
N ALA A 45 19.85 10.47 8.67
CA ALA A 45 20.63 9.30 9.08
C ALA A 45 20.76 8.25 7.97
N GLN A 46 20.47 8.62 6.71
CA GLN A 46 20.75 7.74 5.57
C GLN A 46 22.26 7.49 5.46
N TRP A 47 22.62 6.26 5.10
CA TRP A 47 24.02 5.86 4.94
C TRP A 47 24.70 6.46 3.70
N PRO A 48 24.08 6.42 2.50
CA PRO A 48 24.66 7.07 1.33
C PRO A 48 24.58 8.61 1.44
N TRP A 49 25.64 9.29 1.02
CA TRP A 49 25.66 10.76 0.96
C TRP A 49 24.71 11.29 -0.12
N LEU A 50 24.49 10.53 -1.20
CA LEU A 50 23.53 10.82 -2.26
C LEU A 50 22.85 9.51 -2.67
N ASP A 51 21.53 9.55 -2.72
CA ASP A 51 20.67 8.51 -3.29
C ASP A 51 19.77 9.14 -4.36
N VAL A 52 19.67 8.50 -5.51
CA VAL A 52 18.91 8.98 -6.67
C VAL A 52 18.02 7.85 -7.18
N GLY A 53 16.71 8.03 -7.04
CA GLY A 53 15.71 7.14 -7.62
C GLY A 53 15.30 7.66 -8.99
N ILE A 54 15.40 6.82 -10.02
CA ILE A 54 15.02 7.18 -11.40
C ILE A 54 13.53 6.92 -11.60
N ALA A 55 13.09 5.70 -11.29
CA ALA A 55 11.72 5.27 -11.37
C ALA A 55 11.50 4.04 -10.49
N GLY A 56 10.26 3.80 -10.08
CA GLY A 56 9.86 2.63 -9.31
C GLY A 56 8.38 2.33 -9.48
N LEU A 57 8.00 1.11 -9.13
CA LEU A 57 6.62 0.66 -9.19
C LEU A 57 6.29 -0.08 -7.90
N ASP A 58 5.23 0.35 -7.23
CA ASP A 58 4.63 -0.38 -6.12
C ASP A 58 3.21 -0.79 -6.52
N ALA A 59 2.84 -2.04 -6.23
CA ALA A 59 1.48 -2.53 -6.41
C ALA A 59 1.08 -3.37 -5.20
N PHE A 60 -0.09 -3.10 -4.67
CA PHE A 60 -0.69 -3.83 -3.56
C PHE A 60 -2.13 -4.16 -3.91
N VAL A 61 -2.52 -5.41 -3.71
CA VAL A 61 -3.88 -5.90 -3.92
C VAL A 61 -4.28 -6.75 -2.73
N TRP A 62 -5.48 -6.52 -2.23
CA TRP A 62 -6.07 -7.24 -1.10
C TRP A 62 -7.53 -7.58 -1.41
N ASN A 63 -7.97 -8.74 -0.94
CA ASN A 63 -9.36 -9.20 -1.04
C ASN A 63 -9.70 -10.09 0.17
N ASP A 64 -10.99 -10.23 0.47
CA ASP A 64 -11.50 -11.08 1.56
C ASP A 64 -12.18 -12.38 1.09
N ARG A 65 -12.09 -12.72 -0.20
CA ARG A 65 -12.72 -13.91 -0.81
C ARG A 65 -11.77 -15.12 -0.82
N VAL A 66 -10.51 -14.90 -1.19
CA VAL A 66 -9.54 -15.97 -1.42
C VAL A 66 -8.20 -15.70 -0.76
N ALA A 67 -7.59 -16.77 -0.25
CA ALA A 67 -6.17 -16.80 0.13
C ALA A 67 -5.42 -17.84 -0.67
N LEU A 68 -4.10 -17.63 -0.80
CA LEU A 68 -3.18 -18.63 -1.29
C LEU A 68 -3.16 -19.81 -0.30
N ALA A 69 -3.50 -21.02 -0.76
CA ALA A 69 -3.15 -22.23 -0.03
C ALA A 69 -1.61 -22.26 0.07
N GLY A 70 -1.06 -22.21 1.29
CA GLY A 70 0.37 -22.06 1.57
C GLY A 70 1.24 -23.25 1.15
N ARG A 71 1.16 -23.67 -0.13
CA ARG A 71 2.08 -24.64 -0.73
C ARG A 71 3.42 -23.94 -1.00
N PRO A 72 4.56 -24.59 -0.77
CA PRO A 72 5.89 -24.00 -0.91
C PRO A 72 6.35 -23.96 -2.38
N ARG A 73 5.53 -23.43 -3.28
CA ARG A 73 5.94 -23.18 -4.68
C ARG A 73 6.37 -21.73 -4.83
N THR A 74 7.44 -21.51 -5.60
CA THR A 74 8.00 -20.18 -5.80
C THR A 74 7.04 -19.34 -6.63
N TRP A 75 6.77 -18.10 -6.19
CA TRP A 75 5.82 -17.19 -6.86
C TRP A 75 6.14 -16.99 -8.36
N LEU A 76 7.43 -17.02 -8.72
CA LEU A 76 7.90 -16.91 -10.10
C LEU A 76 7.48 -18.08 -10.99
N GLY A 77 7.40 -19.29 -10.42
CA GLY A 77 6.92 -20.48 -11.13
C GLY A 77 5.41 -20.43 -11.42
N GLU A 78 4.64 -19.85 -10.49
CA GLU A 78 3.19 -19.70 -10.63
C GLU A 78 2.81 -18.57 -11.60
N ALA A 79 3.51 -17.43 -11.55
CA ALA A 79 3.34 -16.34 -12.51
C ALA A 79 3.72 -16.77 -13.95
N GLY A 80 4.76 -17.60 -14.09
CA GLY A 80 5.14 -18.21 -15.37
C GLY A 80 4.08 -19.16 -15.92
N ALA A 81 3.45 -19.98 -15.07
CA ALA A 81 2.37 -20.89 -15.48
C ALA A 81 1.10 -20.14 -15.92
N LEU A 82 0.73 -19.08 -15.19
CA LEU A 82 -0.39 -18.19 -15.52
C LEU A 82 -0.22 -17.49 -16.88
N SER A 83 0.98 -16.96 -17.16
CA SER A 83 1.27 -16.27 -18.43
C SER A 83 1.33 -17.20 -19.65
N GLN A 84 1.55 -18.50 -19.45
CA GLN A 84 1.55 -19.51 -20.50
C GLN A 84 0.18 -20.16 -20.74
N GLY A 85 -0.88 -19.68 -20.08
CA GLY A 85 -2.22 -20.27 -20.18
C GLY A 85 -2.31 -21.70 -19.64
N ARG A 86 -1.27 -22.17 -18.91
CA ARG A 86 -1.21 -23.48 -18.30
C ARG A 86 -1.74 -23.38 -16.88
N SER A 87 -3.05 -23.51 -16.73
CA SER A 87 -3.68 -23.77 -15.42
C SER A 87 -3.46 -25.24 -15.00
N GLU A 88 -2.23 -25.76 -15.11
CA GLU A 88 -1.85 -27.11 -14.63
C GLU A 88 -1.18 -27.08 -13.24
N GLY A 89 -1.10 -25.91 -12.63
CA GLY A 89 -0.94 -25.77 -11.20
C GLY A 89 -2.07 -24.92 -10.71
N ASP A 90 -3.19 -25.56 -10.31
CA ASP A 90 -4.27 -24.89 -9.60
C ASP A 90 -3.62 -24.08 -8.48
N LEU A 91 -3.65 -22.75 -8.64
CA LEU A 91 -3.49 -21.85 -7.53
C LEU A 91 -4.68 -22.20 -6.64
N GLU A 92 -4.44 -23.06 -5.65
CA GLU A 92 -5.49 -23.54 -4.77
C GLU A 92 -5.87 -22.36 -3.89
N LEU A 93 -6.83 -21.59 -4.39
CA LEU A 93 -7.39 -20.44 -3.71
C LEU A 93 -8.38 -21.01 -2.71
N VAL A 94 -8.03 -20.92 -1.43
CA VAL A 94 -8.95 -21.31 -0.37
C VAL A 94 -9.97 -20.19 -0.25
N ASP A 95 -11.24 -20.54 -0.43
CA ASP A 95 -12.34 -19.69 -0.03
C ASP A 95 -12.25 -19.42 1.47
N LEU A 96 -11.85 -18.21 1.83
CA LEU A 96 -11.61 -17.87 3.21
C LEU A 96 -12.91 -17.71 4.00
N PHE A 97 -14.04 -17.40 3.34
CA PHE A 97 -15.28 -17.08 4.01
C PHE A 97 -16.49 -17.31 3.09
N GLY A 98 -17.39 -18.22 3.50
CA GLY A 98 -18.73 -18.40 2.91
C GLY A 98 -19.65 -17.22 3.23
N ARG A 99 -19.28 -16.02 2.76
CA ARG A 99 -20.03 -14.78 2.91
C ARG A 99 -20.79 -14.48 1.63
N ASP A 100 -21.91 -13.80 1.76
CA ASP A 100 -22.69 -13.39 0.58
C ASP A 100 -22.07 -12.19 -0.14
N ARG A 101 -21.22 -11.41 0.54
CA ARG A 101 -20.61 -10.20 0.01
C ARG A 101 -19.12 -10.09 0.32
N TYR A 102 -18.39 -9.62 -0.68
CA TYR A 102 -16.94 -9.51 -0.67
C TYR A 102 -16.46 -8.09 -0.97
N LYS A 103 -15.20 -7.83 -0.64
CA LYS A 103 -14.50 -6.55 -0.78
C LYS A 103 -13.11 -6.78 -1.39
N ALA A 104 -12.69 -5.84 -2.21
CA ALA A 104 -11.35 -5.78 -2.75
C ALA A 104 -10.79 -4.37 -2.65
N PHE A 105 -9.47 -4.29 -2.50
CA PHE A 105 -8.74 -3.04 -2.38
C PHE A 105 -7.43 -3.17 -3.15
N SER A 106 -7.10 -2.16 -3.94
CA SER A 106 -5.81 -2.08 -4.61
C SER A 106 -5.22 -0.69 -4.52
N VAL A 107 -3.89 -0.65 -4.44
CA VAL A 107 -3.08 0.56 -4.51
C VAL A 107 -2.00 0.30 -5.53
N SER A 108 -1.82 1.22 -6.46
CA SER A 108 -0.66 1.23 -7.34
C SER A 108 0.03 2.59 -7.24
N ARG A 109 1.36 2.56 -7.29
CA ARG A 109 2.19 3.76 -7.23
C ARG A 109 3.27 3.65 -8.28
N VAL A 110 3.39 4.68 -9.11
CA VAL A 110 4.52 4.89 -10.01
C VAL A 110 5.40 5.96 -9.36
N LYS A 111 6.60 5.58 -8.94
CA LYS A 111 7.62 6.51 -8.46
C LYS A 111 8.33 7.08 -9.67
N GLY A 112 8.42 8.40 -9.74
CA GLY A 112 9.23 9.12 -10.73
C GLY A 112 10.62 9.46 -10.17
N PRO A 113 11.30 10.44 -10.79
CA PRO A 113 12.58 10.92 -10.33
C PRO A 113 12.52 11.41 -8.88
N SER A 114 13.56 11.08 -8.11
CA SER A 114 13.70 11.44 -6.72
C SER A 114 15.18 11.53 -6.35
N PHE A 115 15.50 12.34 -5.34
CA PHE A 115 16.84 12.41 -4.79
C PHE A 115 16.80 12.63 -3.28
N ALA A 116 17.82 12.13 -2.61
CA ALA A 116 18.05 12.29 -1.20
C ALA A 116 19.54 12.56 -0.95
N LEU A 117 19.87 13.72 -0.42
CA LEU A 117 21.22 14.15 -0.10
C LEU A 117 21.38 14.21 1.41
N SER A 118 22.46 13.61 1.93
CA SER A 118 22.85 13.68 3.33
C SER A 118 24.24 14.29 3.47
N ALA A 119 24.31 15.39 4.21
CA ALA A 119 25.52 16.13 4.50
C ALA A 119 25.70 16.23 6.03
N GLY A 120 26.47 15.29 6.59
CA GLY A 120 26.79 15.23 8.01
C GLY A 120 25.57 14.95 8.88
N ARG A 121 24.95 15.99 9.42
CA ARG A 121 23.76 15.90 10.30
C ARG A 121 22.49 16.43 9.64
N THR A 122 22.55 16.87 8.39
CA THR A 122 21.41 17.44 7.67
C THR A 122 21.16 16.64 6.41
N GLY A 123 19.90 16.31 6.15
CA GLY A 123 19.47 15.67 4.93
C GLY A 123 18.38 16.48 4.24
N ILE A 124 18.41 16.52 2.91
CA ILE A 124 17.35 17.09 2.08
C ILE A 124 16.95 16.09 1.02
N GLY A 125 15.71 16.15 0.56
CA GLY A 125 15.29 15.29 -0.54
C GLY A 125 14.02 15.77 -1.20
N ALA A 126 13.80 15.29 -2.41
CA ALA A 126 12.58 15.53 -3.15
C ALA A 126 12.15 14.27 -3.90
N HIS A 127 10.86 14.13 -4.14
CA HIS A 127 10.30 13.02 -4.90
C HIS A 127 9.07 13.44 -5.70
N LEU A 128 8.86 12.71 -6.80
CA LEU A 128 7.65 12.74 -7.61
C LEU A 128 7.04 11.34 -7.63
N ALA A 129 5.73 11.23 -7.44
CA ALA A 129 5.03 9.96 -7.58
C ALA A 129 3.60 10.17 -8.13
N ALA A 130 3.07 9.18 -8.84
CA ALA A 130 1.66 9.09 -9.15
C ALA A 130 1.07 7.89 -8.41
N ARG A 131 -0.06 8.08 -7.72
CA ARG A 131 -0.72 7.04 -6.94
C ARG A 131 -2.15 6.86 -7.41
N ASN A 132 -2.57 5.61 -7.54
CA ASN A 132 -3.96 5.22 -7.71
C ASN A 132 -4.37 4.33 -6.53
N VAL A 133 -5.58 4.56 -6.04
CA VAL A 133 -6.22 3.74 -5.01
C VAL A 133 -7.60 3.38 -5.51
N THR A 134 -7.91 2.08 -5.54
CA THR A 134 -9.20 1.56 -5.94
C THR A 134 -9.77 0.68 -4.84
N SER A 135 -11.04 0.91 -4.50
CA SER A 135 -11.80 0.12 -3.54
C SER A 135 -13.08 -0.38 -4.20
N VAL A 136 -13.32 -1.68 -4.07
CA VAL A 136 -14.51 -2.35 -4.54
C VAL A 136 -15.20 -2.99 -3.35
N THR A 137 -16.49 -2.70 -3.17
CA THR A 137 -17.30 -3.26 -2.08
C THR A 137 -18.66 -3.71 -2.59
N GLY A 138 -19.28 -4.65 -1.88
CA GLY A 138 -20.59 -5.19 -2.27
C GLY A 138 -20.48 -6.12 -3.47
N VAL A 139 -19.41 -6.91 -3.58
CA VAL A 139 -19.29 -7.92 -4.62
C VAL A 139 -20.05 -9.17 -4.15
N ASP A 140 -21.17 -9.48 -4.79
CA ASP A 140 -21.94 -10.69 -4.46
C ASP A 140 -21.20 -11.97 -4.88
N ALA A 141 -21.52 -13.09 -4.22
CA ALA A 141 -20.87 -14.38 -4.47
C ALA A 141 -20.83 -14.80 -5.96
N PRO A 142 -21.92 -14.71 -6.76
CA PRO A 142 -21.85 -15.08 -8.18
C PRO A 142 -20.88 -14.20 -8.98
N LEU A 143 -20.83 -12.90 -8.68
CA LEU A 143 -19.90 -11.97 -9.34
C LEU A 143 -18.46 -12.27 -8.92
N ALA A 144 -18.22 -12.58 -7.64
CA ALA A 144 -16.91 -13.00 -7.15
C ALA A 144 -16.45 -14.31 -7.83
N ASP A 145 -17.36 -15.28 -8.00
CA ASP A 145 -17.06 -16.55 -8.68
C ASP A 145 -16.65 -16.33 -10.15
N PHE A 146 -17.31 -15.42 -10.86
CA PHE A 146 -16.92 -15.06 -12.23
C PHE A 146 -15.59 -14.30 -12.30
N LEU A 147 -15.31 -13.43 -11.33
CA LEU A 147 -14.03 -12.71 -11.26
C LEU A 147 -12.84 -13.65 -11.01
N LEU A 148 -13.06 -14.76 -10.28
CA LEU A 148 -12.02 -15.74 -9.96
C LEU A 148 -11.89 -16.84 -11.01
N ASN A 149 -13.01 -17.45 -11.41
CA ASN A 149 -13.03 -18.63 -12.27
C ASN A 149 -13.21 -18.29 -13.76
N GLY A 150 -13.38 -17.00 -14.08
CA GLY A 150 -13.68 -16.53 -15.42
C GLY A 150 -15.17 -16.66 -15.78
N LEU A 151 -15.54 -16.04 -16.91
CA LEU A 151 -16.92 -16.03 -17.41
C LEU A 151 -17.41 -17.43 -17.89
N ASP A 152 -16.47 -18.35 -18.14
CA ASP A 152 -16.75 -19.72 -18.60
C ASP A 152 -17.13 -20.68 -17.46
N HIS A 153 -17.38 -20.17 -16.25
CA HIS A 153 -17.79 -20.98 -15.11
C HIS A 153 -19.21 -21.55 -15.30
N ARG A 154 -19.26 -22.73 -15.94
CA ARG A 154 -20.48 -23.44 -16.36
C ARG A 154 -21.56 -23.61 -15.28
N PRO A 155 -21.24 -23.86 -13.99
CA PRO A 155 -22.27 -23.99 -12.95
C PRO A 155 -23.18 -22.76 -12.78
N ARG A 156 -22.74 -21.59 -13.28
CA ARG A 156 -23.47 -20.32 -13.16
C ARG A 156 -24.16 -19.90 -14.45
N HIS A 157 -24.08 -20.68 -15.53
CA HIS A 157 -24.69 -20.30 -16.82
C HIS A 157 -26.22 -20.50 -16.80
N GLY A 158 -26.97 -19.61 -17.45
CA GLY A 158 -28.43 -19.71 -17.58
C GLY A 158 -29.25 -19.03 -16.48
N GLU A 159 -28.59 -18.46 -15.46
CA GLU A 159 -29.24 -17.67 -14.42
C GLU A 159 -29.04 -16.16 -14.65
N ARG A 160 -30.03 -15.36 -14.24
CA ARG A 160 -29.93 -13.90 -14.27
C ARG A 160 -29.39 -13.40 -12.94
N TYR A 161 -28.14 -12.96 -12.94
CA TYR A 161 -27.55 -12.32 -11.77
C TYR A 161 -27.75 -10.82 -11.79
N ARG A 162 -27.98 -10.24 -10.61
CA ARG A 162 -28.00 -8.80 -10.39
C ARG A 162 -27.25 -8.53 -9.10
N ASN A 163 -26.33 -7.58 -9.14
CA ASN A 163 -25.67 -7.06 -7.96
C ASN A 163 -26.17 -5.63 -7.73
N GLU A 164 -26.93 -5.44 -6.65
CA GLU A 164 -27.62 -4.17 -6.38
C GLU A 164 -26.75 -3.20 -5.56
N ASP A 165 -25.74 -3.71 -4.84
CA ASP A 165 -24.95 -2.96 -3.88
C ASP A 165 -23.47 -2.80 -4.28
N LEU A 166 -23.12 -3.10 -5.53
CA LEU A 166 -21.75 -2.94 -6.04
C LEU A 166 -21.33 -1.47 -6.02
N ARG A 167 -20.24 -1.18 -5.32
CA ARG A 167 -19.62 0.15 -5.28
C ARG A 167 -18.15 0.04 -5.66
N VAL A 168 -17.78 0.81 -6.67
CA VAL A 168 -16.39 0.97 -7.13
C VAL A 168 -16.00 2.43 -6.95
N LEU A 169 -14.96 2.66 -6.16
CA LEU A 169 -14.37 3.99 -5.95
C LEU A 169 -12.91 3.92 -6.38
N SER A 170 -12.49 4.83 -7.25
CA SER A 170 -11.09 4.97 -7.64
C SER A 170 -10.67 6.43 -7.53
N ALA A 171 -9.50 6.66 -6.95
CA ALA A 171 -8.90 7.97 -6.81
C ALA A 171 -7.46 7.91 -7.32
N SER A 172 -7.09 8.90 -8.14
CA SER A 172 -5.74 9.04 -8.69
C SER A 172 -5.24 10.45 -8.42
N TRP A 173 -3.98 10.56 -8.00
CA TRP A 173 -3.33 11.84 -7.81
C TRP A 173 -1.82 11.74 -8.02
N THR A 174 -1.20 12.90 -8.24
CA THR A 174 0.25 13.04 -8.36
C THR A 174 0.77 13.80 -7.15
N GLU A 175 1.81 13.26 -6.52
CA GLU A 175 2.47 13.78 -5.34
C GLU A 175 3.82 14.36 -5.76
N PHE A 176 4.07 15.62 -5.41
CA PHE A 176 5.40 16.21 -5.40
C PHE A 176 5.72 16.60 -3.97
N GLY A 177 6.85 16.13 -3.44
CA GLY A 177 7.24 16.37 -2.05
C GLY A 177 8.69 16.81 -1.94
N ILE A 178 8.95 17.77 -1.05
CA ILE A 178 10.29 18.21 -0.63
C ILE A 178 10.37 18.04 0.89
N SER A 179 11.47 17.47 1.37
CA SER A 179 11.70 17.20 2.78
C SER A 179 13.09 17.65 3.20
N ALA A 180 13.20 18.09 4.45
CA ALA A 180 14.47 18.40 5.09
C ALA A 180 14.47 17.85 6.52
N ALA A 181 15.58 17.28 6.94
CA ALA A 181 15.75 16.69 8.26
C ALA A 181 17.12 17.06 8.84
N ARG A 182 17.20 17.21 10.16
CA ARG A 182 18.46 17.52 10.85
C ARG A 182 18.55 16.81 12.19
N ILE A 183 19.68 16.18 12.48
CA ILE A 183 20.00 15.64 13.80
C ILE A 183 20.34 16.83 14.73
N VAL A 184 19.44 17.10 15.67
CA VAL A 184 19.60 18.20 16.65
C VAL A 184 20.52 17.78 17.80
N HIS A 185 20.42 16.53 18.24
CA HIS A 185 21.21 15.99 19.34
C HIS A 185 21.60 14.54 19.08
N THR A 186 22.87 14.22 19.38
CA THR A 186 23.41 12.87 19.37
C THR A 186 23.97 12.63 20.76
N ARG A 187 23.47 11.63 21.48
CA ARG A 187 24.16 11.13 22.67
C ARG A 187 25.22 10.14 22.22
N GLY A 188 26.47 10.46 22.53
CA GLY A 188 27.57 9.50 22.48
C GLY A 188 27.54 8.59 23.69
#